data_AF-A0A4Q1ZZR2-F1
#
_entry.id   AF-A0A4Q1ZZR2-F1
#
_cell.length_a   1.000
_cell.length_b   1.000
_cell.length_c   1.000
_cell.angle_alpha   90.00
_cell.angle_beta   90.00
_cell.angle_gamma   90.00
#
_symmetry.space_group_name_H-M   'P 1'
#
loop_
_entity.id
_entity.type
_entity.pdbx_description
1 polymer ?
#
loop_
_entity_poly.entity_id
_entity_poly.type
_entity_poly.pdbx_seq_one_letter_code
_entity_poly.pdbx_strand_id
1 'polypeptide(L)'
;MNISSINPTVQAEQLKAEMNGEAKAAEGFQEALQKAAESGDVEKLKKVATDFEEVFVNMLLKAMRSTVVDSGLTEKSNQRDIFQGMLDESFAKEMAEAGGIGIADMMVKQLEKYIAHEADETREPFDLKG
;
A
#
# COMPACT_ATOMS: atom_id res chain seq x y z
N MET A 1 23.59 21.38 -29.76
CA MET A 1 22.96 22.23 -28.74
C MET A 1 21.54 22.53 -29.20
N ASN A 2 20.55 21.95 -28.52
CA ASN A 2 19.17 22.39 -28.57
C ASN A 2 18.59 22.13 -27.17
N ILE A 3 18.58 23.19 -26.36
CA ILE A 3 18.04 23.25 -25.00
C ILE A 3 16.73 24.02 -25.08
N SER A 4 15.65 23.32 -25.42
CA SER A 4 14.31 23.88 -25.31
C SER A 4 13.37 22.86 -24.69
N SER A 5 12.67 23.34 -23.67
CA SER A 5 11.42 22.83 -23.08
C SER A 5 11.48 21.51 -22.32
N ILE A 6 12.09 21.53 -21.14
CA ILE A 6 11.42 20.92 -19.98
C ILE A 6 10.49 22.02 -19.45
N ASN A 7 9.22 21.95 -19.86
CA ASN A 7 8.20 22.88 -19.40
C ASN A 7 7.87 22.54 -17.93
N PRO A 8 8.19 23.41 -16.95
CA PRO A 8 7.99 23.12 -15.53
C PRO A 8 6.52 22.86 -15.17
N THR A 9 5.58 23.33 -16.00
CA THR A 9 4.14 23.08 -15.85
C THR A 9 3.78 21.60 -16.06
N VAL A 10 4.42 20.91 -17.01
CA VAL A 10 4.14 19.50 -17.32
C VAL A 10 4.62 18.59 -16.19
N GLN A 11 5.76 18.92 -15.58
CA GLN A 11 6.30 18.19 -14.43
C GLN A 11 5.45 18.38 -13.17
N ALA A 12 4.93 19.60 -12.95
CA ALA A 12 4.01 19.88 -11.85
C ALA A 12 2.63 19.21 -12.03
N GLU A 13 2.14 19.07 -13.26
CA GLU A 13 0.90 18.34 -13.56
C GLU A 13 1.06 16.82 -13.42
N GLN A 14 2.21 16.27 -13.83
CA GLN A 14 2.56 14.86 -13.62
C GLN A 14 2.68 14.52 -12.12
N LEU A 15 3.41 15.33 -11.35
CA LEU A 15 3.50 15.18 -9.89
C LEU A 15 2.12 15.26 -9.22
N LYS A 16 1.25 16.19 -9.65
CA LYS A 16 -0.12 16.29 -9.14
C LYS A 16 -0.99 15.10 -9.54
N ALA A 17 -0.81 14.55 -10.74
CA ALA A 17 -1.54 13.38 -11.21
C ALA A 17 -1.12 12.10 -10.45
N GLU A 18 0.18 11.95 -10.17
CA GLU A 18 0.72 10.87 -9.32
C GLU A 18 0.17 10.99 -7.89
N MET A 19 0.28 12.17 -7.27
CA MET A 19 -0.27 12.43 -5.92
C MET A 19 -1.79 12.21 -5.84
N ASN A 20 -2.54 12.55 -6.90
CA ASN A 20 -3.99 12.35 -6.95
C ASN A 20 -4.37 10.88 -7.21
N GLY A 21 -3.51 10.13 -7.91
CA GLY A 21 -3.64 8.67 -8.05
C GLY A 21 -3.38 7.95 -6.73
N GLU A 22 -2.34 8.36 -6.01
CA GLU A 22 -2.00 7.84 -4.67
C GLU A 22 -3.09 8.16 -3.64
N ALA A 23 -3.67 9.37 -3.67
CA ALA A 23 -4.77 9.76 -2.79
C ALA A 23 -6.05 8.94 -3.06
N LYS A 24 -6.41 8.71 -4.32
CA LYS A 24 -7.54 7.83 -4.68
C LYS A 24 -7.30 6.37 -4.32
N ALA A 25 -6.07 5.88 -4.46
CA ALA A 25 -5.71 4.53 -4.03
C ALA A 25 -5.85 4.38 -2.51
N ALA A 26 -5.47 5.41 -1.74
CA ALA A 26 -5.64 5.44 -0.29
C ALA A 26 -7.13 5.44 0.13
N GLU A 27 -7.98 6.23 -0.55
CA GLU A 27 -9.43 6.24 -0.29
C GLU A 27 -10.08 4.88 -0.58
N GLY A 28 -9.76 4.27 -1.73
CA GLY A 28 -10.28 2.94 -2.08
C GLY A 28 -9.80 1.83 -1.14
N PHE A 29 -8.56 1.94 -0.65
CA PHE A 29 -8.03 1.04 0.36
C PHE A 29 -8.77 1.15 1.69
N GLN A 30 -9.00 2.37 2.19
CA GLN A 30 -9.73 2.59 3.43
C GLN A 30 -11.13 1.96 3.38
N GLU A 31 -11.85 2.15 2.27
CA GLU A 31 -13.17 1.54 2.07
C GLU A 31 -13.11 0.01 2.05
N ALA A 32 -12.12 -0.57 1.35
CA ALA A 32 -11.93 -2.02 1.29
C ALA A 32 -11.60 -2.62 2.67
N LEU A 33 -10.75 -1.93 3.44
CA LEU A 33 -10.33 -2.34 4.77
C LEU A 33 -11.50 -2.28 5.76
N GLN A 34 -12.28 -1.20 5.73
CA GLN A 34 -13.48 -1.05 6.56
C GLN A 34 -14.49 -2.16 6.27
N LYS A 35 -14.80 -2.41 4.99
CA LYS A 35 -15.72 -3.50 4.60
C LYS A 35 -15.21 -4.87 5.03
N ALA A 36 -13.91 -5.11 4.93
CA ALA A 36 -13.31 -6.36 5.38
C ALA A 36 -13.42 -6.52 6.91
N ALA A 37 -13.18 -5.44 7.66
CA ALA A 37 -13.32 -5.44 9.11
C ALA A 37 -14.78 -5.67 9.56
N GLU A 38 -15.74 -4.93 9.00
CA GLU A 38 -17.18 -5.06 9.30
C GLU A 38 -17.72 -6.47 8.97
N SER A 39 -17.13 -7.14 7.97
CA SER A 39 -17.56 -8.49 7.59
C SER A 39 -17.23 -9.58 8.63
N GLY A 40 -16.37 -9.29 9.61
CA GLY A 40 -15.85 -10.26 10.58
C GLY A 40 -14.98 -11.37 9.96
N ASP A 41 -14.67 -11.26 8.67
CA ASP A 41 -13.91 -12.24 7.90
C ASP A 41 -12.41 -11.91 7.97
N VAL A 42 -11.73 -12.57 8.89
CA VAL A 42 -10.30 -12.38 9.15
C VAL A 42 -9.45 -12.67 7.91
N GLU A 43 -9.85 -13.62 7.05
CA GLU A 43 -9.09 -13.90 5.82
C GLU A 43 -9.21 -12.77 4.81
N LYS A 44 -10.40 -12.18 4.64
CA LYS A 44 -10.56 -10.98 3.79
C LYS A 44 -9.78 -9.80 4.34
N LEU A 45 -9.81 -9.60 5.65
CA LEU A 45 -9.05 -8.55 6.32
C LEU A 45 -7.54 -8.72 6.09
N LYS A 46 -7.04 -9.95 6.25
CA LYS A 46 -5.65 -10.30 5.98
C LYS A 46 -5.29 -10.03 4.53
N LYS A 47 -6.13 -10.45 3.58
CA LYS A 47 -5.90 -10.21 2.16
C LYS A 47 -5.77 -8.72 1.83
N VAL A 48 -6.73 -7.90 2.28
CA VAL A 48 -6.70 -6.45 2.04
C VAL A 48 -5.46 -5.81 2.70
N ALA A 49 -5.08 -6.25 3.90
CA ALA A 49 -3.88 -5.78 4.58
C ALA A 49 -2.58 -6.18 3.84
N THR A 50 -2.52 -7.38 3.26
CA THR A 50 -1.40 -7.84 2.42
C THR A 50 -1.31 -7.05 1.12
N ASP A 51 -2.44 -6.79 0.45
CA ASP A 51 -2.49 -5.96 -0.77
C ASP A 51 -1.96 -4.54 -0.50
N PHE A 52 -2.18 -4.00 0.70
CA PHE A 52 -1.59 -2.73 1.13
C PHE A 52 -0.09 -2.81 1.36
N GLU A 53 0.37 -3.87 2.02
CA GLU A 53 1.79 -4.09 2.25
C GLU A 53 2.56 -4.24 0.93
N GLU A 54 1.98 -4.87 -0.10
CA GLU A 54 2.54 -4.90 -1.45
C GLU A 54 2.80 -3.49 -2.00
N VAL A 55 1.80 -2.62 -1.98
CA VAL A 55 1.95 -1.23 -2.46
C VAL A 55 3.00 -0.49 -1.64
N PHE A 56 2.99 -0.65 -0.33
CA PHE A 56 3.95 -0.02 0.56
C PHE A 56 5.39 -0.49 0.31
N VAL A 57 5.61 -1.80 0.15
CA VAL A 57 6.92 -2.37 -0.17
C VAL A 57 7.38 -1.88 -1.54
N ASN A 58 6.49 -1.76 -2.52
CA ASN A 58 6.83 -1.19 -3.81
C ASN A 58 7.31 0.27 -3.69
N MET A 59 6.60 1.10 -2.90
CA MET A 59 7.02 2.46 -2.59
C MET A 59 8.38 2.50 -1.87
N LEU A 60 8.60 1.59 -0.92
CA LEU A 60 9.85 1.46 -0.20
C LEU A 60 11.02 1.11 -1.15
N LEU A 61 10.84 0.13 -2.04
CA LEU A 61 11.84 -0.26 -3.04
C LEU A 61 12.20 0.92 -3.95
N LYS A 62 11.18 1.65 -4.44
CA LYS A 62 11.36 2.87 -5.24
C LYS A 62 12.12 3.94 -4.47
N ALA A 63 11.75 4.19 -3.21
CA ALA A 63 12.41 5.17 -2.36
C ALA A 63 13.87 4.79 -2.04
N MET A 64 14.16 3.52 -1.78
CA MET A 64 15.55 3.06 -1.59
C MET A 64 16.38 3.27 -2.86
N ARG A 65 15.82 2.97 -4.03
CA ARG A 65 16.51 3.17 -5.32
C ARG A 65 16.81 4.64 -5.60
N SER A 66 15.91 5.55 -5.24
CA SER A 66 16.13 6.99 -5.44
C SER A 66 17.30 7.53 -4.61
N THR A 67 17.74 6.81 -3.57
CA THR A 67 18.94 7.15 -2.78
C THR A 67 20.26 6.72 -3.44
N VAL A 68 20.21 5.83 -4.44
CA VAL A 68 21.41 5.36 -5.14
C VAL A 68 21.87 6.45 -6.11
N VAL A 69 23.04 7.05 -5.83
CA VAL A 69 23.66 8.05 -6.70
C VAL A 69 24.07 7.38 -8.00
N ASP A 70 23.55 7.89 -9.12
CA ASP A 70 23.91 7.38 -10.43
C ASP A 70 25.38 7.71 -10.71
N SER A 71 26.20 6.67 -10.84
CA SER A 71 27.65 6.79 -11.07
C SER A 71 28.00 7.30 -12.48
N GLY A 72 27.01 7.54 -13.35
CA GLY A 72 27.21 7.99 -14.73
C GLY A 72 27.82 6.93 -15.65
N LEU A 73 28.08 5.74 -15.12
CA LEU A 73 28.66 4.60 -15.85
C LEU A 73 27.59 3.83 -16.64
N THR A 74 26.30 4.05 -16.32
CA THR A 74 25.15 3.43 -16.96
C THR A 74 24.26 4.49 -17.61
N GLU A 75 23.92 4.31 -18.88
CA GLU A 75 22.94 5.17 -19.54
C GLU A 75 21.55 5.00 -18.89
N LYS A 76 20.97 6.11 -18.44
CA LYS A 76 19.55 6.17 -18.05
C LYS A 76 18.71 5.99 -19.31
N SER A 77 17.79 5.01 -19.27
CA SER A 77 16.89 4.69 -20.37
C SER A 77 15.48 4.53 -19.82
N ASN A 78 14.52 5.22 -20.44
CA ASN A 78 13.10 5.10 -20.08
C ASN A 78 12.60 3.65 -20.15
N GLN A 79 13.13 2.85 -21.08
CA GLN A 79 12.79 1.43 -21.17
C GLN A 79 13.26 0.68 -19.92
N ARG A 80 14.49 0.95 -19.46
CA ARG A 80 15.00 0.33 -18.23
C ARG A 80 14.15 0.70 -17.02
N ASP A 81 13.76 1.97 -16.89
CA ASP A 81 12.92 2.41 -15.77
C ASP A 81 11.57 1.70 -15.75
N ILE A 82 10.96 1.47 -16.92
CA ILE A 82 9.71 0.71 -17.04
C ILE A 82 9.91 -0.76 -16.62
N PHE A 83 10.93 -1.44 -17.15
CA PHE A 83 11.21 -2.83 -16.76
C PHE A 83 11.57 -2.97 -15.29
N GLN A 84 12.28 -1.97 -14.76
CA GLN A 84 12.64 -1.92 -13.36
C GLN A 84 11.41 -1.71 -12.46
N GLY A 85 10.47 -0.85 -12.87
CA GLY A 85 9.19 -0.69 -12.20
C GLY A 85 8.40 -2.00 -12.12
N MET A 86 8.29 -2.73 -13.24
CA MET A 86 7.62 -4.04 -13.27
C MET A 86 8.33 -5.09 -12.39
N LEU A 87 9.66 -5.04 -12.31
CA LEU A 87 10.43 -5.92 -11.42
C LEU A 87 10.13 -5.58 -9.95
N ASP A 88 10.16 -4.30 -9.60
CA ASP A 88 9.91 -3.82 -8.24
C ASP A 88 8.46 -4.14 -7.81
N GLU A 89 7.50 -4.11 -8.73
CA GLU A 89 6.11 -4.56 -8.48
C GLU A 89 6.06 -6.07 -8.20
N SER A 90 6.68 -6.88 -9.05
CA SER A 90 6.71 -8.34 -8.87
C SER A 90 7.39 -8.75 -7.56
N PHE A 91 8.49 -8.07 -7.20
CA PHE A 91 9.19 -8.30 -5.94
C PHE A 91 8.37 -7.86 -4.74
N ALA A 92 7.72 -6.71 -4.80
CA ALA A 92 6.88 -6.24 -3.71
C ALA A 92 5.74 -7.21 -3.41
N LYS A 93 5.12 -7.75 -4.46
CA LYS A 93 4.07 -8.77 -4.35
C LYS A 93 4.58 -10.04 -3.67
N GLU A 94 5.66 -10.63 -4.19
CA GLU A 94 6.22 -11.86 -3.62
C GLU A 94 6.67 -11.66 -2.17
N MET A 95 7.27 -10.49 -1.87
CA MET A 95 7.65 -10.14 -0.52
C MET A 95 6.44 -10.05 0.41
N ALA A 96 5.38 -9.34 0.03
CA ALA A 96 4.16 -9.20 0.82
C ALA A 96 3.48 -10.56 1.05
N GLU A 97 3.36 -11.41 0.02
CA GLU A 97 2.80 -12.76 0.14
C GLU A 97 3.64 -13.66 1.07
N ALA A 98 4.96 -13.49 1.09
CA ALA A 98 5.87 -14.21 1.99
C ALA A 98 5.88 -13.68 3.44
N GLY A 99 5.07 -12.67 3.78
CA GLY A 99 4.98 -12.05 5.11
C GLY A 99 5.65 -10.68 5.23
N GLY A 100 6.25 -10.19 4.15
CA GLY A 100 6.66 -8.81 3.97
C GLY A 100 7.56 -8.28 5.08
N ILE A 101 7.18 -7.12 5.61
CA ILE A 101 7.85 -6.45 6.72
C ILE A 101 6.99 -6.49 8.00
N GLY A 102 5.81 -7.11 7.94
CA GLY A 102 4.90 -7.32 9.06
C GLY A 102 3.86 -6.22 9.26
N ILE A 103 3.67 -5.32 8.29
CA ILE A 103 2.63 -4.27 8.38
C ILE A 103 1.24 -4.89 8.28
N ALA A 104 1.06 -5.84 7.35
CA ALA A 104 -0.23 -6.51 7.18
C ALA A 104 -0.69 -7.20 8.48
N ASP A 105 0.22 -7.93 9.13
CA ASP A 105 -0.04 -8.61 10.40
C ASP A 105 -0.37 -7.63 11.52
N MET A 106 0.32 -6.49 11.59
CA MET A 106 0.04 -5.45 12.58
C MET A 106 -1.36 -4.86 12.38
N MET A 107 -1.76 -4.62 11.13
CA MET A 107 -3.09 -4.10 10.80
C MET A 107 -4.19 -5.09 11.17
N VAL A 108 -4.04 -6.36 10.79
CA VAL A 108 -4.99 -7.43 11.15
C VAL A 108 -5.12 -7.51 12.66
N LYS A 109 -4.01 -7.59 13.40
CA LYS A 109 -4.02 -7.66 14.86
C LYS A 109 -4.69 -6.46 15.53
N GLN A 110 -4.56 -5.27 14.95
CA GLN A 110 -5.21 -4.08 15.50
C GLN A 110 -6.71 -4.07 15.19
N LEU A 111 -7.11 -4.49 13.99
CA LEU A 111 -8.50 -4.50 13.54
C LEU A 111 -9.31 -5.66 14.15
N GLU A 112 -8.71 -6.83 14.33
CA GLU A 112 -9.31 -7.96 15.06
C GLU A 112 -9.76 -7.57 16.47
N LYS A 113 -9.01 -6.70 17.16
CA LYS A 113 -9.41 -6.21 18.49
C LYS A 113 -10.68 -5.37 18.46
N TYR A 114 -10.91 -4.63 17.38
CA TYR A 114 -12.13 -3.83 17.21
C TYR A 114 -13.31 -4.74 16.86
N ILE A 115 -13.12 -5.71 15.96
CA ILE A 115 -14.15 -6.70 15.60
C ILE A 115 -14.57 -7.52 16.83
N ALA A 116 -13.62 -7.95 17.65
CA ALA A 116 -13.89 -8.72 18.86
C ALA A 116 -14.65 -7.90 19.92
N HIS A 117 -14.52 -6.57 19.93
CA HIS A 117 -15.20 -5.69 20.89
C HIS A 117 -16.69 -5.47 20.53
N GLU A 118 -17.04 -5.39 19.24
CA GLU A 118 -18.45 -5.31 18.80
C GLU A 118 -19.22 -6.61 19.05
N ALA A 119 -18.54 -7.77 19.02
CA ALA A 119 -19.17 -9.07 19.30
C ALA A 119 -19.58 -9.25 20.79
N ASP A 120 -18.95 -8.52 21.72
CA ASP A 120 -19.21 -8.66 23.16
C ASP A 120 -20.34 -7.73 23.66
N GLU A 121 -20.62 -6.62 22.95
CA GLU A 121 -21.72 -5.69 23.29
C GLU A 121 -23.13 -6.24 22.98
N THR A 122 -23.24 -7.36 22.26
CA THR A 122 -24.53 -8.03 21.97
C THR A 122 -24.89 -9.12 22.98
N ARG A 123 -24.08 -9.35 24.03
CA ARG A 123 -24.48 -10.20 25.15
C ARG A 123 -25.56 -9.48 25.97
N GLU A 124 -26.80 -9.88 25.74
CA GLU A 124 -27.97 -9.57 26.58
C GLU A 124 -27.60 -9.49 28.07
N PRO A 125 -28.11 -8.51 28.83
CA PRO A 125 -27.82 -8.35 30.23
C PRO A 125 -28.13 -9.65 30.97
N PHE A 126 -27.15 -10.15 31.73
CA PHE A 126 -27.30 -11.30 32.62
C PHE A 126 -28.62 -11.19 33.39
N ASP A 127 -29.60 -12.05 33.06
CA ASP A 127 -30.86 -12.16 33.80
C ASP A 127 -30.53 -12.77 35.18
N LEU A 128 -30.16 -11.90 36.13
CA LEU A 128 -29.98 -12.25 37.53
C LEU A 128 -31.36 -12.43 38.17
N LYS A 129 -32.01 -13.56 37.87
CA LYS A 129 -33.06 -14.13 38.71
C LYS A 129 -32.46 -15.18 39.63
N GLY A 130 -32.31 -14.80 40.89
CA GLY A 130 -31.92 -15.64 42.02
C GLY A 130 -31.72 -14.80 43.25
#